data_AF-A0A368PUR0-F1
#
_entry.id   AF-A0A368PUR0-F1
#
_cell.length_a   1.000
_cell.length_b   1.000
_cell.length_c   1.000
_cell.angle_alpha   90.00
_cell.angle_beta   90.00
_cell.angle_gamma   90.00
#
_symmetry.space_group_name_H-M   'P 1'
#
loop_
_entity.id
_entity.type
_entity.pdbx_description
1 polymer ?
#
loop_
_entity_poly.entity_id
_entity_poly.type
_entity_poly.pdbx_seq_one_letter_code
_entity_poly.pdbx_strand_id
1 'polypeptide(L)'
;MCALCDQVPETASHICLQCCYAKEIWLLVSNWVGSGANLLTGVDGDIHEWWNRLLAPLNANQRRLVAAILMDTTWNIWKERNRRIFDNTTLRPDQVFELIQNDVLTRRREPELIVRRGATSHQRSIHQLYMRVLTVLSLFWTLEPADVDLSADL
;
A
#
# COMPACT_ATOMS: atom_id res chain seq x y z
N MET A 1 15.07 -13.44 1.46
CA MET A 1 15.34 -12.17 2.17
C MET A 1 14.46 -11.07 1.58
N CYS A 2 14.07 -10.05 2.34
CA CYS A 2 13.25 -8.94 1.83
C CYS A 2 14.02 -8.08 0.83
N ALA A 3 13.43 -7.85 -0.35
CA ALA A 3 14.09 -7.08 -1.42
C ALA A 3 14.23 -5.57 -1.14
N LEU A 4 13.54 -5.06 -0.11
CA LEU A 4 13.58 -3.64 0.24
C LEU A 4 14.69 -3.29 1.26
N CYS A 5 14.90 -4.13 2.27
CA CYS A 5 15.85 -3.87 3.35
C CYS A 5 17.00 -4.88 3.46
N ASP A 6 16.86 -6.07 2.86
CA ASP A 6 17.82 -7.17 2.94
C ASP A 6 18.16 -7.61 4.39
N GLN A 7 17.21 -7.48 5.34
CA GLN A 7 17.44 -7.78 6.77
C GLN A 7 16.69 -9.00 7.31
N VAL A 8 15.46 -9.24 6.86
CA VAL A 8 14.61 -10.33 7.37
C VAL A 8 13.85 -11.00 6.23
N PRO A 9 13.29 -12.22 6.44
CA PRO A 9 12.39 -12.85 5.49
C PRO A 9 11.23 -11.93 5.10
N GLU A 10 10.85 -11.98 3.83
CA GLU A 10 9.81 -11.12 3.30
C GLU A 10 8.42 -11.65 3.70
N THR A 11 7.60 -10.78 4.30
CA THR A 11 6.18 -11.04 4.58
C THR A 11 5.35 -9.82 4.21
N ALA A 12 4.02 -9.99 4.12
CA ALA A 12 3.09 -8.90 3.84
C ALA A 12 3.28 -7.72 4.80
N SER A 13 3.21 -8.02 6.10
CA SER A 13 3.35 -7.05 7.19
C SER A 13 4.74 -6.44 7.20
N HIS A 14 5.77 -7.23 6.85
CA HIS A 14 7.11 -6.69 6.73
C HIS A 14 7.23 -5.67 5.60
N ILE A 15 6.90 -6.04 4.36
CA ILE A 15 7.00 -5.14 3.20
C ILE A 15 6.20 -3.86 3.43
N CYS A 16 4.97 -4.00 3.94
CA CYS A 16 4.05 -2.88 4.01
C CYS A 16 4.32 -1.98 5.21
N LEU A 17 4.70 -2.51 6.37
CA LEU A 17 4.72 -1.74 7.64
C LEU A 17 6.03 -1.83 8.41
N GLN A 18 6.63 -3.03 8.52
CA GLN A 18 7.72 -3.25 9.47
C GLN A 18 9.11 -2.97 8.86
N CYS A 19 9.24 -3.03 7.54
CA CYS A 19 10.47 -2.78 6.79
C CYS A 19 10.96 -1.36 7.04
N CYS A 20 12.25 -1.19 7.36
CA CYS A 20 12.85 0.13 7.60
C CYS A 20 12.68 1.07 6.40
N TYR A 21 12.81 0.54 5.18
CA TYR A 21 12.57 1.29 3.94
C TYR A 21 11.12 1.76 3.82
N ALA A 22 10.15 0.89 4.14
CA ALA A 22 8.73 1.24 4.13
C ALA A 22 8.38 2.26 5.23
N LYS A 23 8.93 2.09 6.44
CA LYS A 23 8.76 3.02 7.57
C LYS A 23 9.21 4.45 7.21
N GLU A 24 10.30 4.59 6.46
CA GLU A 24 10.76 5.89 5.96
C GLU A 24 9.77 6.54 4.99
N ILE A 25 9.20 5.75 4.06
CA ILE A 25 8.15 6.24 3.15
C ILE A 25 6.91 6.68 3.95
N TRP A 26 6.48 5.88 4.94
CA TRP A 26 5.34 6.24 5.78
C TRP A 26 5.58 7.50 6.61
N LEU A 27 6.81 7.74 7.05
CA LEU A 27 7.19 8.99 7.72
C LEU A 27 7.03 10.19 6.78
N LEU A 28 7.55 10.10 5.55
CA LEU A 28 7.41 11.15 4.53
C LEU A 28 5.93 11.43 4.21
N VAL A 29 5.13 10.37 4.01
CA VAL A 29 3.69 10.49 3.74
C VAL A 29 2.95 11.10 4.93
N SER A 30 3.26 10.70 6.17
CA SER A 30 2.66 11.27 7.38
C SER A 30 2.93 12.77 7.48
N ASN A 31 4.19 13.17 7.26
CA ASN A 31 4.59 14.57 7.29
C ASN A 31 3.88 15.40 6.22
N TRP A 32 3.65 14.82 5.04
CA TRP A 32 2.95 15.49 3.94
C TRP A 32 1.45 15.68 4.18
N VAL A 33 0.78 14.67 4.74
CA VAL A 33 -0.67 14.72 5.01
C VAL A 33 -0.98 15.60 6.24
N GLY A 34 0.01 15.81 7.12
CA GLY A 34 -0.07 16.66 8.30
C GLY A 34 -0.44 15.90 9.58
N SER A 35 -0.23 16.54 10.73
CA SER A 35 -0.29 15.97 12.10
C SER A 35 -1.60 15.29 12.53
N GLY A 36 -2.64 15.29 11.68
CA GLY A 36 -3.91 14.61 11.94
C GLY A 36 -3.92 13.11 11.66
N ALA A 37 -2.91 12.58 10.95
CA ALA A 37 -2.79 11.16 10.63
C ALA A 37 -1.46 10.61 11.13
N ASN A 38 -1.42 10.09 12.37
CA ASN A 38 -0.25 9.35 12.86
C ASN A 38 -0.18 7.98 12.17
N LEU A 39 0.20 7.95 10.89
CA LEU A 39 0.29 6.71 10.09
C LEU A 39 1.34 5.73 10.61
N LEU A 40 2.27 6.19 11.43
CA LEU A 40 3.29 5.36 12.07
C LEU A 40 2.80 4.64 13.34
N THR A 41 1.57 4.85 13.78
CA THR A 41 1.06 4.19 15.00
C THR A 41 0.82 2.70 14.74
N GLY A 42 1.48 1.81 15.49
CA GLY A 42 1.20 0.37 15.43
C GLY A 42 1.74 -0.35 14.19
N VAL A 43 2.82 0.17 13.59
CA VAL A 43 3.51 -0.42 12.42
C VAL A 43 4.21 -1.76 12.69
N ASP A 44 4.20 -2.22 13.94
CA ASP A 44 4.78 -3.51 14.34
C ASP A 44 3.75 -4.65 14.36
N GLY A 45 2.46 -4.35 14.12
CA GLY A 45 1.36 -5.33 14.12
C GLY A 45 0.96 -5.86 12.74
N ASP A 46 -0.20 -6.51 12.71
CA ASP A 46 -0.84 -6.98 11.48
C ASP A 46 -1.37 -5.81 10.62
N ILE A 47 -1.29 -5.96 9.30
CA ILE A 47 -1.67 -4.91 8.34
C ILE A 47 -3.18 -4.61 8.35
N HIS A 48 -4.03 -5.61 8.52
CA HIS A 48 -5.48 -5.41 8.58
C HIS A 48 -5.86 -4.69 9.87
N GLU A 49 -5.29 -5.11 11.00
CA GLU A 49 -5.54 -4.47 12.28
C GLU A 49 -5.08 -3.00 12.28
N TRP A 50 -3.88 -2.74 11.75
CA TRP A 50 -3.36 -1.38 11.58
C TRP A 50 -4.29 -0.51 10.74
N TRP A 51 -4.74 -1.01 9.58
CA TRP A 51 -5.64 -0.28 8.68
C TRP A 51 -6.97 0.07 9.36
N ASN A 52 -7.56 -0.90 10.08
CA ASN A 52 -8.82 -0.71 10.77
C ASN A 52 -8.70 0.33 11.89
N ARG A 53 -7.65 0.27 12.72
CA ARG A 53 -7.39 1.25 13.78
C ARG A 53 -7.24 2.66 13.22
N LEU A 54 -6.57 2.79 12.09
CA LEU A 54 -6.30 4.10 11.49
C LEU A 54 -7.56 4.76 10.91
N LEU A 55 -8.48 3.96 10.37
CA LEU A 55 -9.71 4.45 9.75
C LEU A 55 -10.89 4.59 10.70
N ALA A 56 -10.90 3.85 11.82
CA ALA A 56 -11.98 3.83 12.80
C ALA A 56 -12.40 5.23 13.33
N PRO A 57 -11.47 6.11 13.75
CA PRO A 57 -11.84 7.41 14.32
C PRO A 57 -12.26 8.45 13.26
N LEU A 58 -12.10 8.15 11.97
CA LEU A 58 -12.31 9.12 10.90
C LEU A 58 -13.77 9.16 10.45
N ASN A 59 -14.26 10.37 10.17
CA ASN A 59 -15.56 10.55 9.51
C ASN A 59 -15.52 10.05 8.06
N ALA A 60 -16.68 9.92 7.40
CA ALA A 60 -16.76 9.31 6.07
C ALA A 60 -15.87 9.98 5.01
N ASN A 61 -15.75 11.31 5.01
CA ASN A 61 -14.93 12.04 4.04
C ASN A 61 -13.44 11.86 4.33
N GLN A 62 -13.03 12.00 5.58
CA GLN A 62 -11.65 11.75 6.02
C GLN A 62 -11.24 10.31 5.75
N ARG A 63 -12.11 9.35 6.07
CA ARG A 63 -11.88 7.92 5.86
C ARG A 63 -11.61 7.60 4.40
N ARG A 64 -12.41 8.15 3.47
CA ARG A 64 -12.18 7.98 2.03
C ARG A 64 -10.83 8.54 1.60
N LEU A 65 -10.49 9.74 2.08
CA LEU A 65 -9.23 10.40 1.73
C LEU A 65 -8.02 9.62 2.24
N VAL A 66 -8.04 9.24 3.52
CA VAL A 66 -6.96 8.50 4.16
C VAL A 66 -6.84 7.10 3.57
N ALA A 67 -7.95 6.39 3.32
CA ALA A 67 -7.92 5.08 2.66
C ALA A 67 -7.29 5.14 1.26
N ALA A 68 -7.56 6.21 0.50
CA ALA A 68 -6.91 6.41 -0.80
C ALA A 68 -5.39 6.57 -0.64
N ILE A 69 -4.94 7.44 0.28
CA ILE A 69 -3.51 7.64 0.54
C ILE A 69 -2.85 6.32 0.98
N LEU A 70 -3.46 5.58 1.91
CA LEU A 70 -2.95 4.29 2.36
C LEU A 70 -2.78 3.30 1.21
N MET A 71 -3.77 3.23 0.32
CA MET A 71 -3.76 2.36 -0.86
C MET A 71 -2.62 2.74 -1.80
N ASP A 72 -2.47 4.04 -2.03
CA ASP A 72 -1.53 4.60 -2.99
C ASP A 72 -0.09 4.42 -2.52
N THR A 73 0.15 4.61 -1.22
CA THR A 73 1.44 4.36 -0.58
C THR A 73 1.80 2.87 -0.63
N THR A 74 0.89 2.00 -0.20
CA THR A 74 1.12 0.54 -0.19
C THR A 74 1.41 0.02 -1.61
N TRP A 75 0.66 0.51 -2.59
CA TRP A 75 0.87 0.16 -3.99
C TRP A 75 2.24 0.61 -4.53
N ASN A 76 2.68 1.82 -4.17
CA ASN A 76 3.99 2.32 -4.60
C ASN A 76 5.16 1.57 -3.93
N ILE A 77 5.02 1.19 -2.66
CA ILE A 77 5.99 0.32 -1.97
C ILE A 77 6.10 -1.03 -2.69
N TRP A 78 4.96 -1.63 -3.05
CA TRP A 78 4.93 -2.89 -3.80
C TRP A 78 5.56 -2.75 -5.20
N LYS A 79 5.26 -1.66 -5.92
CA LYS A 79 5.89 -1.36 -7.22
C LYS A 79 7.41 -1.27 -7.09
N GLU A 80 7.91 -0.63 -6.04
CA GLU A 80 9.35 -0.54 -5.80
C GLU A 80 9.98 -1.91 -5.50
N ARG A 81 9.35 -2.73 -4.66
CA ARG A 81 9.80 -4.10 -4.41
C ARG A 81 9.94 -4.90 -5.72
N ASN A 82 8.95 -4.78 -6.61
CA ASN A 82 8.99 -5.44 -7.91
C ASN A 82 10.07 -4.87 -8.82
N ARG A 83 10.26 -3.55 -8.84
CA ARG A 83 11.33 -2.89 -9.60
C ARG A 83 12.71 -3.44 -9.23
N ARG A 84 12.96 -3.67 -7.95
CA ARG A 84 14.24 -4.24 -7.49
C ARG A 84 14.46 -5.67 -7.96
N ILE A 85 13.40 -6.48 -7.99
CA ILE A 85 13.49 -7.89 -8.33
C ILE A 85 13.55 -8.12 -9.84
N PHE A 86 12.72 -7.41 -10.61
CA PHE A 86 12.54 -7.68 -12.04
C PHE A 86 13.35 -6.75 -12.92
N ASP A 87 13.57 -5.51 -12.50
CA ASP A 87 14.26 -4.49 -13.31
C ASP A 87 15.68 -4.24 -12.82
N ASN A 88 16.08 -4.81 -11.67
CA ASN A 88 17.36 -4.56 -11.00
C ASN A 88 17.68 -3.06 -10.84
N THR A 89 16.64 -2.26 -10.60
CA THR A 89 16.75 -0.81 -10.34
C THR A 89 16.20 -0.50 -8.96
N THR A 90 16.73 0.56 -8.34
CA THR A 90 16.37 0.94 -6.97
C THR A 90 16.05 2.42 -6.92
N LEU A 91 14.94 2.77 -6.28
CA LEU A 91 14.63 4.13 -5.90
C LEU A 91 14.86 4.33 -4.41
N ARG A 92 15.29 5.53 -4.02
CA ARG A 92 15.33 5.94 -2.62
C ARG A 92 13.91 6.22 -2.10
N PRO A 93 13.69 6.17 -0.77
CA PRO A 93 12.38 6.45 -0.16
C PRO A 93 11.78 7.79 -0.59
N ASP A 94 12.59 8.85 -0.71
CA ASP A 94 12.17 10.17 -1.18
C ASP A 94 11.64 10.15 -2.62
N GLN A 95 12.27 9.38 -3.50
CA GLN A 95 11.85 9.25 -4.89
C GLN A 95 10.53 8.45 -5.01
N VAL A 96 10.34 7.40 -4.21
CA VAL A 96 9.07 6.67 -4.16
C VAL A 96 7.97 7.55 -3.57
N PHE A 97 8.30 8.37 -2.57
CA PHE A 97 7.38 9.35 -2.02
C PHE A 97 6.92 10.38 -3.06
N GLU A 98 7.80 10.88 -3.93
CA GLU A 98 7.40 11.76 -5.05
C GLU A 98 6.40 11.08 -5.99
N LEU A 99 6.59 9.79 -6.29
CA LEU A 99 5.62 9.01 -7.09
C LEU A 99 4.27 8.89 -6.38
N ILE A 100 4.27 8.67 -5.07
CA ILE A 100 3.04 8.63 -4.26
C ILE A 100 2.31 9.97 -4.32
N GLN A 101 3.01 11.09 -4.14
CA GLN A 101 2.40 12.42 -4.22
C GLN A 101 1.76 12.64 -5.60
N ASN A 102 2.48 12.31 -6.67
CA ASN A 102 1.97 12.45 -8.04
C ASN A 102 0.72 11.58 -8.28
N ASP A 103 0.74 10.32 -7.84
CA ASP A 103 -0.38 9.42 -8.03
C ASP A 103 -1.63 9.89 -7.23
N VAL A 104 -1.44 10.31 -5.96
CA VAL A 104 -2.53 10.84 -5.11
C VAL A 104 -3.10 12.13 -5.67
N LEU A 105 -2.25 13.08 -6.09
CA LEU A 105 -2.68 14.36 -6.66
C LEU A 105 -3.41 14.17 -8.00
N THR A 106 -2.98 13.22 -8.82
CA THR A 106 -3.64 12.88 -10.08
C THR A 106 -5.05 12.34 -9.83
N ARG A 107 -5.19 11.38 -8.90
CA ARG A 107 -6.51 10.86 -8.49
C ARG A 107 -7.44 11.94 -7.92
N ARG A 108 -6.90 12.93 -7.20
CA ARG A 108 -7.69 14.07 -6.71
C ARG A 108 -8.14 15.04 -7.81
N ARG A 109 -7.45 15.09 -8.96
CA ARG A 109 -7.79 15.95 -10.10
C ARG A 109 -8.76 15.29 -11.10
N GLU A 110 -8.83 13.97 -11.11
CA GLU A 110 -9.78 13.21 -11.94
C GLU A 110 -11.28 13.36 -11.65
N PRO A 111 -11.78 13.91 -10.51
CA PRO A 111 -13.21 14.17 -10.34
C PRO A 111 -13.79 15.14 -11.37
N GLU A 112 -13.01 16.11 -11.87
CA GLU A 112 -13.50 17.16 -12.77
C GLU A 112 -13.50 16.77 -14.25
N LEU A 113 -12.67 15.80 -14.66
CA LEU A 113 -12.57 15.36 -16.05
C LEU A 113 -13.75 14.44 -16.45
N ILE A 114 -14.34 13.73 -15.49
CA ILE A 114 -15.50 12.85 -15.69
C ILE A 114 -16.80 13.65 -15.87
N VAL A 115 -16.92 14.82 -15.23
CA VAL A 115 -18.12 15.68 -15.35
C VAL A 115 -18.20 16.38 -16.71
N ARG A 116 -17.06 16.74 -17.32
CA ARG A 116 -17.04 17.47 -18.62
C ARG A 116 -17.17 16.56 -19.86
N ARG A 117 -16.91 15.26 -19.73
CA ARG A 117 -16.98 14.31 -20.83
C ARG A 117 -18.16 13.39 -20.58
N GLY A 118 -19.31 13.73 -21.18
CA GLY A 118 -20.53 12.92 -21.17
C GLY A 118 -20.21 11.42 -21.31
N ALA A 119 -20.82 10.64 -20.43
CA ALA A 119 -20.51 9.23 -20.19
C ALA A 119 -20.43 8.39 -21.48
N THR A 120 -19.28 7.74 -21.69
CA THR A 120 -19.18 6.48 -22.45
C THR A 120 -18.10 5.56 -21.86
N SER A 121 -18.47 4.30 -21.60
CA SER A 121 -17.63 3.13 -21.24
C SER A 121 -16.87 3.05 -19.91
N HIS A 122 -16.77 4.12 -19.11
CA HIS A 122 -15.87 4.15 -17.94
C HIS A 122 -16.47 3.65 -16.61
N GLN A 123 -17.53 2.84 -16.66
CA GLN A 123 -18.04 2.02 -15.53
C GLN A 123 -16.98 1.02 -15.00
N ARG A 124 -15.80 0.95 -15.64
CA ARG A 124 -14.67 0.06 -15.31
C ARG A 124 -13.86 0.51 -14.09
N SER A 125 -13.92 1.78 -13.67
CA SER A 125 -12.91 2.31 -12.73
C SER A 125 -13.21 2.04 -11.25
N ILE A 126 -14.48 1.96 -10.84
CA ILE A 126 -14.83 1.55 -9.47
C ILE A 126 -14.66 0.03 -9.31
N HIS A 127 -14.98 -0.75 -10.34
CA HIS A 127 -14.74 -2.20 -10.38
C HIS A 127 -13.25 -2.55 -10.45
N GLN A 128 -12.40 -1.73 -11.10
CA GLN A 128 -10.94 -1.88 -11.05
C GLN A 128 -10.34 -1.47 -9.70
N LEU A 129 -10.91 -0.49 -9.00
CA LEU A 129 -10.52 -0.16 -7.61
C LEU A 129 -10.86 -1.30 -6.64
N TYR A 130 -12.03 -1.94 -6.80
CA TYR A 130 -12.42 -3.11 -6.02
C TYR A 130 -11.58 -4.35 -6.37
N MET A 131 -11.28 -4.54 -7.66
CA MET A 131 -10.42 -5.64 -8.12
C MET A 131 -8.97 -5.47 -7.71
N ARG A 132 -8.39 -4.27 -7.61
CA ARG A 132 -6.97 -4.06 -7.22
C ARG A 132 -6.68 -4.37 -5.76
N VAL A 133 -7.63 -4.11 -4.85
CA VAL A 133 -7.51 -4.51 -3.44
C VAL A 133 -7.72 -6.02 -3.29
N LEU A 134 -8.70 -6.58 -4.01
CA LEU A 134 -8.94 -8.02 -4.00
C LEU A 134 -7.86 -8.82 -4.74
N THR A 135 -7.13 -8.26 -5.72
CA THR A 135 -5.98 -8.97 -6.33
C THR A 135 -4.71 -8.86 -5.51
N VAL A 136 -4.46 -7.74 -4.83
CA VAL A 136 -3.35 -7.68 -3.88
C VAL A 136 -3.62 -8.64 -2.72
N LEU A 137 -4.86 -8.72 -2.20
CA LEU A 137 -5.23 -9.69 -1.17
C LEU A 137 -5.36 -11.15 -1.67
N SER A 138 -5.83 -11.40 -2.91
CA SER A 138 -5.95 -12.78 -3.45
C SER A 138 -4.63 -13.33 -3.98
N LEU A 139 -3.70 -12.48 -4.40
CA LEU A 139 -2.31 -12.87 -4.68
C LEU A 139 -1.49 -13.03 -3.39
N PHE A 140 -1.93 -12.45 -2.27
CA PHE A 140 -1.41 -12.78 -0.94
C PHE A 140 -1.89 -14.15 -0.42
N TRP A 141 -2.95 -14.76 -0.98
CA TRP A 141 -3.50 -16.05 -0.52
C TRP A 141 -3.30 -17.23 -1.49
N THR A 142 -2.83 -17.02 -2.73
CA THR A 142 -2.69 -18.12 -3.72
C THR A 142 -1.26 -18.63 -3.94
N LEU A 143 -0.29 -18.21 -3.12
CA LEU A 143 1.09 -18.71 -3.16
C LEU A 143 1.67 -18.96 -1.75
N GLU A 144 0.95 -19.74 -0.95
CA GLU A 144 1.51 -20.43 0.21
C GLU A 144 1.60 -21.94 -0.11
N PRO A 145 2.75 -22.47 -0.54
CA PRO A 145 3.02 -23.90 -0.48
C PRO A 145 4.00 -24.16 0.66
N ALA A 146 3.46 -24.55 1.81
CA ALA A 146 4.06 -25.40 2.84
C ALA A 146 3.00 -25.51 3.94
N ASP A 147 2.11 -26.50 3.91
CA ASP A 147 2.45 -27.84 4.40
C ASP A 147 3.62 -27.81 5.38
N VAL A 148 3.31 -27.40 6.61
CA VAL A 148 4.00 -27.91 7.79
C VAL A 148 3.74 -29.41 7.81
N ASP A 149 4.61 -30.18 7.15
CA ASP A 149 4.73 -31.61 7.41
C ASP A 149 5.34 -31.75 8.81
N LEU A 150 4.47 -32.00 9.79
CA LEU A 150 4.80 -32.54 11.10
C LEU A 150 5.24 -34.01 10.93
N SER A 151 6.40 -34.21 10.32
CA SER A 151 7.15 -35.47 10.38
C SER A 151 8.40 -35.29 11.26
N ALA A 152 8.17 -34.93 12.53
CA ALA A 152 9.20 -35.00 13.56
C ALA A 152 8.55 -35.12 14.95
N ASP A 153 7.81 -36.20 15.15
CA ASP A 153 7.68 -36.88 16.44
C ASP A 153 7.53 -38.38 16.14
N LEU A 154 8.67 -39.06 15.99
CA LEU A 154 9.00 -40.45 16.38
C LEU A 154 10.38 -40.87 15.83
#